data_AF-A0A1H1FUN2-F1
#
_entry.id   AF-A0A1H1FUN2-F1
#
_cell.length_a   1.000
_cell.length_b   1.000
_cell.length_c   1.000
_cell.angle_alpha   90.00
_cell.angle_beta   90.00
_cell.angle_gamma   90.00
#
_symmetry.space_group_name_H-M   'P 1'
#
loop_
_entity.id
_entity.type
_entity.pdbx_description
1 polymer ?
#
loop_
_entity_poly.entity_id
_entity_poly.type
_entity_poly.pdbx_seq_one_letter_code
_entity_poly.pdbx_strand_id
1 'polypeptide(L)'
;MTKAVPMKLPDDFQWVEATPDDDWSGARLDLAGHPVLEVAACRGGWLVVVLMDDPRQPQANVAVRSIPAGMRWSARWALARTDRLRVLASRRNALRAAGGEVAPPGLVRAPRAQPYAREEETLDA
;
A
#
# COMPACT_ATOMS: atom_id res chain seq x y z
N MET A 1 1.68 8.77 23.72
CA MET A 1 2.24 8.08 22.53
C MET A 1 2.48 9.12 21.45
N THR A 2 3.73 9.42 21.13
CA THR A 2 4.10 10.41 20.10
C THR A 2 3.73 9.85 18.72
N LYS A 3 2.71 10.45 18.10
CA LYS A 3 2.31 10.19 16.72
C LYS A 3 3.50 10.61 15.85
N ALA A 4 4.37 9.66 15.49
CA ALA A 4 5.52 9.94 14.64
C ALA A 4 5.00 10.52 13.33
N VAL A 5 5.26 11.81 13.12
CA VAL A 5 4.83 12.55 11.94
C VAL A 5 5.36 11.80 10.71
N PRO A 6 4.49 11.40 9.76
CA PRO A 6 4.96 10.85 8.50
C PRO A 6 5.88 11.90 7.87
N MET A 7 7.04 11.50 7.37
CA MET A 7 7.89 12.40 6.59
C MET A 7 7.04 13.11 5.54
N LYS A 8 7.23 14.43 5.39
CA LYS A 8 6.48 15.21 4.41
C LYS A 8 6.84 14.73 3.01
N LEU A 9 5.89 14.04 2.38
CA LEU A 9 5.96 13.74 0.95
C LEU A 9 5.57 15.00 0.15
N PRO A 10 5.99 15.10 -1.12
CA PRO A 10 5.50 16.12 -2.02
C PRO A 10 3.96 16.09 -2.15
N ASP A 11 3.35 17.24 -2.45
CA ASP A 11 1.89 17.43 -2.37
C ASP A 11 1.08 16.60 -3.39
N ASP A 12 1.74 16.03 -4.40
CA ASP A 12 1.14 15.11 -5.36
C ASP A 12 0.99 13.67 -4.83
N PHE A 13 1.54 13.38 -3.64
CA PHE A 13 1.33 12.12 -2.93
C PHE A 13 0.21 12.23 -1.91
N GLN A 14 -0.66 11.22 -1.90
CA GLN A 14 -1.79 11.15 -0.98
C GLN A 14 -1.87 9.77 -0.31
N TRP A 15 -2.07 9.78 1.01
CA TRP A 15 -2.43 8.58 1.74
C TRP A 15 -3.93 8.33 1.67
N VAL A 16 -4.31 7.09 1.41
CA VAL A 16 -5.66 6.57 1.54
C VAL A 16 -5.61 5.47 2.59
N GLU A 17 -6.19 5.71 3.76
CA GLU A 17 -6.27 4.71 4.83
C GLU A 17 -7.61 4.00 4.77
N ALA A 18 -7.61 2.69 5.03
CA ALA A 18 -8.85 1.93 5.13
C ALA A 18 -9.69 2.44 6.31
N THR A 19 -10.96 2.67 6.06
CA THR A 19 -11.97 3.02 7.07
C THR A 19 -12.63 1.75 7.62
N PRO A 20 -13.36 1.83 8.75
CA PRO A 20 -14.10 0.69 9.28
C PRO A 20 -15.16 0.10 8.33
N ASP A 21 -15.65 0.91 7.39
CA ASP A 21 -16.68 0.53 6.42
C ASP A 21 -16.09 -0.11 5.15
N ASP A 22 -14.77 -0.04 4.98
CA ASP A 22 -14.07 -0.62 3.84
C ASP A 22 -13.95 -2.15 3.95
N ASP A 23 -13.96 -2.83 2.81
CA ASP A 23 -13.78 -4.28 2.70
C ASP A 23 -12.31 -4.73 2.76
N TRP A 24 -11.39 -3.80 2.99
CA TRP A 24 -9.95 -4.01 3.06
C TRP A 24 -9.37 -3.37 4.33
N SER A 25 -8.12 -3.70 4.65
CA SER A 25 -7.42 -3.13 5.80
C SER A 25 -6.02 -2.73 5.40
N GLY A 26 -5.56 -1.56 5.86
CA GLY A 26 -4.24 -1.06 5.49
C GLY A 26 -4.19 0.42 5.17
N ALA A 27 -3.18 0.78 4.40
CA ALA A 27 -3.00 2.11 3.86
C ALA A 27 -2.39 2.04 2.46
N ARG A 28 -2.84 2.89 1.55
CA ARG A 28 -2.34 2.99 0.18
C ARG A 28 -1.73 4.37 -0.05
N LEU A 29 -0.61 4.41 -0.76
CA LEU A 29 0.01 5.64 -1.21
C LEU A 29 -0.28 5.83 -2.68
N ASP A 30 -0.97 6.92 -3.00
CA ASP A 30 -1.31 7.32 -4.36
C ASP A 30 -0.43 8.49 -4.80
N LEU A 31 -0.12 8.54 -6.09
CA LEU A 31 0.57 9.66 -6.76
C LEU A 31 -0.30 10.14 -7.91
N ALA A 32 -0.84 11.36 -7.81
CA ALA A 32 -1.73 11.95 -8.82
C ALA A 32 -2.86 11.00 -9.28
N GLY A 33 -3.49 10.29 -8.33
CA GLY A 33 -4.58 9.33 -8.59
C GLY A 33 -4.12 7.93 -9.04
N HIS A 34 -2.81 7.65 -9.06
CA HIS A 34 -2.28 6.32 -9.36
C HIS A 34 -1.80 5.61 -8.09
N PRO A 35 -2.24 4.38 -7.83
CA PRO A 35 -1.68 3.56 -6.77
C PRO A 35 -0.19 3.30 -6.97
N VAL A 36 0.62 3.67 -5.99
CA VAL A 36 2.08 3.47 -6.00
C VAL A 36 2.45 2.30 -5.11
N LEU A 37 1.98 2.32 -3.87
CA LEU A 37 2.26 1.30 -2.85
C LEU A 37 1.00 0.99 -2.06
N GLU A 38 0.90 -0.24 -1.56
CA GLU A 38 -0.15 -0.64 -0.65
C GLU A 38 0.43 -1.39 0.54
N VAL A 39 0.03 -1.03 1.75
CA VAL A 39 0.29 -1.78 2.98
C VAL A 39 -0.92 -2.65 3.24
N ALA A 40 -0.84 -3.93 2.91
CA ALA A 40 -1.95 -4.87 3.01
C ALA A 40 -1.68 -5.95 4.07
N ALA A 41 -2.76 -6.51 4.64
CA ALA A 41 -2.65 -7.66 5.51
C ALA A 41 -2.14 -8.89 4.73
N CYS A 42 -1.19 -9.63 5.30
CA CYS A 42 -0.63 -10.84 4.71
C CYS A 42 -0.29 -11.87 5.79
N ARG A 43 -0.95 -13.04 5.76
CA ARG A 43 -0.66 -14.23 6.60
C ARG A 43 -0.22 -13.91 8.04
N GLY A 44 -1.06 -13.21 8.80
CA GLY A 44 -0.80 -12.86 10.20
C GLY A 44 0.11 -11.65 10.43
N GLY A 45 0.50 -10.93 9.37
CA GLY A 45 1.29 -9.70 9.44
C GLY A 45 0.88 -8.70 8.36
N TRP A 46 1.81 -7.82 8.01
CA TRP A 46 1.62 -6.76 7.02
C TRP A 46 2.67 -6.83 5.93
N LEU A 47 2.28 -6.52 4.70
CA LEU A 47 3.16 -6.50 3.55
C LEU A 47 3.00 -5.18 2.83
N VAL A 48 4.12 -4.54 2.49
CA VAL A 48 4.15 -3.45 1.53
C VAL A 48 4.30 -4.04 0.13
N VAL A 49 3.33 -3.75 -0.72
CA VAL A 49 3.29 -4.17 -2.12
C VAL A 49 3.55 -2.96 -3.01
N VAL A 50 4.45 -3.11 -3.99
CA VAL A 50 4.72 -2.07 -4.98
C VAL A 50 3.79 -2.26 -6.18
N LEU A 51 2.90 -1.29 -6.42
CA LEU A 51 1.89 -1.32 -7.48
C LEU A 51 2.31 -0.54 -8.73
N MET A 52 3.16 0.47 -8.54
CA MET A 52 3.80 1.19 -9.62
C MET A 52 5.23 0.68 -9.79
N ASP A 53 5.35 -0.46 -10.47
CA ASP A 53 6.63 -1.11 -10.73
C ASP A 53 7.34 -0.49 -11.95
N ASP A 54 8.67 -0.39 -11.86
CA ASP A 54 9.53 -0.07 -12.99
C ASP A 54 10.06 -1.40 -13.55
N PRO A 55 9.67 -1.81 -14.78
CA PRO A 55 10.12 -3.08 -15.34
C PRO A 55 11.65 -3.17 -15.51
N ARG A 56 12.37 -2.04 -15.42
CA ARG A 56 13.84 -2.01 -15.43
C ARG A 56 14.47 -2.22 -14.05
N GLN A 57 13.72 -2.00 -12.98
CA GLN A 57 14.17 -2.10 -11.60
C GLN A 57 13.04 -2.69 -10.75
N PRO A 58 12.75 -3.99 -10.90
CA PRO A 58 11.66 -4.63 -10.17
C PRO A 58 11.95 -4.55 -8.67
N GLN A 59 10.97 -4.07 -7.92
CA GLN A 59 11.10 -3.94 -6.47
C GLN A 59 10.35 -5.06 -5.76
N ALA A 60 11.05 -5.78 -4.87
CA ALA A 60 10.43 -6.80 -4.03
C ALA A 60 9.47 -6.20 -3.00
N ASN A 61 8.39 -6.94 -2.71
CA ASN A 61 7.48 -6.66 -1.61
C ASN A 61 8.21 -6.78 -0.26
N VAL A 62 7.80 -5.98 0.73
CA VAL A 62 8.49 -5.88 2.02
C VAL A 62 7.56 -6.22 3.18
N ALA A 63 7.90 -7.27 3.92
CA ALA A 63 7.19 -7.62 5.15
C ALA A 63 7.45 -6.57 6.24
N VAL A 64 6.39 -6.14 6.91
CA VAL A 64 6.44 -5.13 7.98
C VAL A 64 5.62 -5.56 9.19
N ARG A 65 6.02 -5.05 10.35
CA ARG A 65 5.39 -5.42 11.65
C ARG A 65 4.04 -4.74 11.91
N SER A 66 3.73 -3.66 11.21
CA SER A 66 2.50 -2.88 11.42
C SER A 66 2.25 -1.90 10.27
N ILE A 67 0.99 -1.42 10.14
CA ILE A 67 0.61 -0.40 9.14
C ILE A 67 1.51 0.84 9.24
N PRO A 68 1.74 1.46 10.43
CA PRO A 68 2.59 2.66 10.50
C PRO A 68 4.05 2.40 10.11
N ALA A 69 4.56 1.17 10.31
CA ALA A 69 5.88 0.79 9.84
C ALA A 69 5.93 0.69 8.31
N GLY A 70 4.88 0.11 7.71
CA GLY A 70 4.66 0.12 6.26
C GLY A 70 4.61 1.53 5.70
N MET A 71 3.78 2.41 6.26
CA MET A 71 3.66 3.80 5.79
C MET A 71 4.99 4.55 5.83
N ARG A 72 5.79 4.40 6.89
CA ARG A 72 7.12 5.03 6.98
C ARG A 72 8.09 4.47 5.95
N TRP A 73 8.12 3.15 5.78
CA TRP A 73 8.97 2.52 4.76
C TRP A 73 8.56 3.01 3.36
N SER A 74 7.26 3.00 3.06
CA SER A 74 6.70 3.45 1.78
C SER A 74 7.01 4.91 1.51
N ALA A 75 6.87 5.80 2.50
CA ALA A 75 7.23 7.21 2.35
C ALA A 75 8.73 7.40 2.04
N ARG A 76 9.62 6.66 2.71
CA ARG A 76 11.06 6.69 2.41
C ARG A 76 11.37 6.17 1.02
N TRP A 77 10.74 5.07 0.63
CA TRP A 77 10.93 4.47 -0.67
C TRP A 77 10.46 5.40 -1.79
N ALA A 78 9.29 6.01 -1.62
CA ALA A 78 8.67 6.91 -2.60
C ALA A 78 9.44 8.22 -2.73
N LEU A 79 9.88 8.81 -1.62
CA LEU A 79 10.69 10.02 -1.61
C LEU A 79 12.01 9.83 -2.37
N ALA A 80 12.68 8.69 -2.19
CA ALA A 80 13.91 8.37 -2.92
C ALA A 80 13.69 8.14 -4.43
N ARG A 81 12.43 8.08 -4.90
CA ARG A 81 12.04 7.72 -6.27
C ARG A 81 11.06 8.70 -6.90
N THR A 82 10.85 9.88 -6.30
CA THR A 82 9.80 10.82 -6.71
C THR A 82 9.81 11.12 -8.21
N ASP A 83 10.95 11.52 -8.77
CA ASP A 83 11.04 11.89 -10.19
C ASP A 83 10.71 10.71 -11.11
N ARG A 84 11.17 9.51 -10.73
CA ARG A 84 10.92 8.30 -11.51
C ARG A 84 9.44 7.92 -11.46
N LEU A 85 8.82 7.98 -10.29
CA LEU A 85 7.39 7.70 -10.11
C LEU A 85 6.53 8.68 -10.88
N ARG A 86 6.91 9.97 -10.93
CA ARG A 86 6.22 10.98 -11.75
C ARG A 86 6.27 10.64 -13.24
N VAL A 87 7.44 10.23 -13.76
CA VAL A 87 7.56 9.79 -15.16
C VAL A 87 6.66 8.58 -15.44
N LEU A 88 6.60 7.61 -14.53
CA LEU A 88 5.73 6.44 -14.68
C LEU A 88 4.23 6.82 -14.64
N ALA A 89 3.85 7.72 -13.73
CA ALA A 89 2.48 8.23 -13.63
C ALA A 89 2.08 9.00 -14.91
N SER A 90 2.94 9.89 -15.41
CA SER A 90 2.72 10.61 -16.68
C SER A 90 2.57 9.65 -17.86
N ARG A 91 3.39 8.59 -17.91
CA ARG A 91 3.28 7.57 -18.96
C ARG A 91 1.97 6.80 -18.88
N ARG A 92 1.53 6.42 -17.67
CA ARG A 92 0.22 5.77 -17.46
C ARG A 92 -0.93 6.70 -17.90
N ASN A 93 -0.86 8.00 -17.58
CA ASN A 93 -1.83 8.98 -18.04
C ASN A 93 -1.90 9.07 -19.57
N ALA A 94 -0.75 9.13 -20.24
CA ALA A 94 -0.70 9.16 -21.70
C ALA A 94 -1.31 7.91 -22.34
N LEU A 95 -1.07 6.73 -21.76
CA LEU A 95 -1.66 5.47 -22.23
C LEU A 95 -3.19 5.43 -22.04
N ARG A 96 -3.69 5.92 -20.89
CA ARG A 96 -5.12 6.04 -20.64
C ARG A 96 -5.79 7.02 -21.61
N ALA A 97 -5.16 8.17 -21.87
CA ALA A 97 -5.66 9.13 -22.84
C ALA A 97 -5.70 8.59 -24.28
N ALA A 98 -4.81 7.66 -24.61
CA ALA A 98 -4.79 6.97 -25.91
C ALA A 98 -5.80 5.81 -26.01
N GLY A 99 -6.67 5.59 -25.01
CA GLY A 99 -7.68 4.52 -25.01
C GLY A 99 -7.14 3.14 -24.61
N GLY A 100 -5.88 3.05 -24.14
CA GLY A 100 -5.30 1.82 -23.61
C GLY A 100 -5.54 1.68 -22.12
N GLU A 101 -6.74 1.26 -21.69
CA GLU A 101 -6.96 0.90 -20.28
C GLU A 101 -6.31 -0.47 -19.99
N VAL A 102 -5.14 -0.45 -19.35
CA VAL A 102 -4.62 -1.62 -18.65
C VAL A 102 -5.04 -1.48 -17.20
N ALA A 103 -6.01 -2.28 -16.78
CA ALA A 103 -6.37 -2.42 -15.38
C ALA A 103 -5.08 -2.66 -14.56
N PRO A 104 -4.90 -2.00 -13.40
CA PRO A 104 -3.76 -2.30 -12.55
C PRO A 104 -3.76 -3.81 -12.26
N PRO A 105 -2.59 -4.49 -12.23
CA PRO A 105 -2.55 -5.89 -11.87
C PRO A 105 -3.24 -6.03 -10.53
N GLY A 106 -4.42 -6.66 -10.57
CA GLY A 106 -5.27 -6.83 -9.42
C GLY A 106 -4.44 -7.51 -8.36
N LEU A 107 -4.23 -6.82 -7.24
CA LEU A 107 -3.91 -7.49 -6.00
C LEU A 107 -4.99 -8.56 -5.85
N VAL A 108 -4.58 -9.82 -5.83
CA VAL A 108 -5.39 -10.90 -5.28
C VAL A 108 -5.72 -10.44 -3.86
N ARG A 109 -6.89 -9.81 -3.71
CA ARG A 109 -7.40 -9.34 -2.43
C ARG A 109 -7.54 -10.58 -1.58
N ALA A 110 -6.60 -10.77 -0.67
CA ALA A 110 -6.75 -11.82 0.32
C ALA A 110 -8.03 -11.47 1.10
N PRO A 111 -9.02 -12.37 1.16
CA PRO A 111 -10.19 -12.14 1.98
C PRO A 111 -9.71 -11.85 3.40
N ARG A 112 -10.38 -10.88 4.04
CA ARG A 112 -10.19 -10.46 5.43
C ARG A 112 -9.70 -11.65 6.27
N ALA A 113 -8.48 -11.58 6.77
CA ALA A 113 -8.04 -12.53 7.78
C ALA A 113 -9.02 -12.38 8.93
N GLN A 114 -9.91 -13.37 9.09
CA GLN A 114 -10.84 -13.40 10.21
C GLN A 114 -10.01 -13.24 11.48
N PRO A 115 -10.43 -12.39 12.44
CA PRO A 115 -9.82 -12.43 13.74
C PRO A 115 -9.99 -13.85 14.24
N TYR A 116 -8.88 -14.54 14.52
CA TYR A 116 -8.92 -15.80 15.26
C TYR A 116 -9.71 -15.51 16.53
N ALA A 117 -10.90 -16.08 16.62
CA ALA A 117 -11.62 -16.16 17.88
C ALA A 117 -10.67 -16.83 18.85
N ARG A 118 -10.25 -16.09 19.87
CA ARG A 118 -9.54 -16.65 21.00
C ARG A 118 -10.59 -17.48 21.72
N GLU A 119 -10.60 -18.78 21.49
CA GLU A 119 -11.36 -19.70 22.33
C GLU A 119 -10.76 -19.57 23.73
N GLU A 120 -11.44 -18.81 24.59
CA GLU A 120 -11.21 -18.88 26.03
C GLU A 120 -11.70 -20.27 26.44
N GLU A 121 -10.74 -21.18 26.55
CA GLU A 121 -10.88 -22.48 27.19
C GLU A 121 -11.37 -22.24 28.62
N THR A 122 -12.68 -22.35 28.79
CA THR A 122 -13.34 -22.40 30.10
C THR A 122 -12.76 -23.59 30.85
N LEU A 123 -11.83 -23.30 31.76
CA LEU A 123 -11.27 -24.24 32.70
C LEU A 123 -12.37 -24.55 33.74
N ASP A 124 -13.14 -25.62 33.51
CA ASP A 124 -13.95 -26.23 34.57
C ASP A 124 -13.02 -26.98 35.53
N ALA A 125 -12.98 -26.54 36.78
CA ALA A 125 -12.46 -27.26 37.93
C ALA A 125 -13.34 -26.99 39.15
#